data_AF-A0A363T2F9-F1
#
_entry.id   AF-A0A363T2F9-F1
#
_cell.length_a   1.000
_cell.length_b   1.000
_cell.length_c   1.000
_cell.angle_alpha   90.00
_cell.angle_beta   90.00
_cell.angle_gamma   90.00
#
_symmetry.space_group_name_H-M   'P 1'
#
loop_
_entity.id
_entity.type
_entity.pdbx_description
1 polymer ?
#
loop_
_entity_poly.entity_id
_entity_poly.type
_entity_poly.pdbx_seq_one_letter_code
_entity_poly.pdbx_strand_id
1 'polypeptide(L)'
;MIHPIHLSAINGPASGYLVIVLGFLALLVIDLIIALVEGVSLTLLKWYPFRTSLLVSIIMNIISGIINGVLLILLQKAPVIWLPCSFLISILLETFIMTFFKRDALRKNSLYALIANLISYVLLILPAYYFGVKT
;
A
#
# COMPACT_ATOMS: atom_id res chain seq x y z
N MET A 1 -43.69 16.14 -21.73
CA MET A 1 -42.47 16.75 -22.31
C MET A 1 -41.46 16.87 -21.18
N ILE A 2 -40.61 15.86 -21.01
CA ILE A 2 -39.66 15.78 -19.88
C ILE A 2 -38.37 16.47 -20.34
N HIS A 3 -38.00 17.55 -19.64
CA HIS A 3 -36.78 18.30 -19.89
C HIS A 3 -35.55 17.41 -19.57
N PRO A 4 -34.58 17.25 -20.50
CA PRO A 4 -33.35 16.54 -20.20
C PRO A 4 -32.47 17.44 -19.32
N ILE A 5 -32.61 17.30 -18.01
CA ILE A 5 -31.80 18.00 -17.02
C ILE A 5 -30.49 17.20 -16.82
N HIS A 6 -29.39 17.79 -17.29
CA HIS A 6 -28.06 17.76 -16.64
C HIS A 6 -27.24 16.46 -16.55
N LEU A 7 -27.23 15.59 -17.56
CA LEU A 7 -26.13 14.60 -17.68
C LEU A 7 -24.78 15.26 -18.06
N SER A 8 -24.78 16.50 -18.56
CA SER A 8 -23.57 17.27 -18.89
C SER A 8 -22.87 17.91 -17.68
N ALA A 9 -23.55 17.99 -16.51
CA ALA A 9 -22.97 18.57 -15.29
C ALA A 9 -21.98 17.63 -14.59
N ILE A 10 -22.08 16.32 -14.85
CA ILE A 10 -21.20 15.28 -14.28
C ILE A 10 -19.82 15.28 -14.95
N ASN A 11 -19.68 15.88 -16.13
CA ASN A 11 -18.43 15.94 -16.89
C ASN A 11 -17.72 17.31 -16.81
N GLY A 12 -18.12 18.18 -15.88
CA GLY A 12 -17.42 19.45 -15.63
C GLY A 12 -16.05 19.23 -14.99
N PRO A 13 -15.10 20.19 -15.08
CA PRO A 13 -13.75 20.06 -14.49
C PRO A 13 -13.76 19.72 -12.99
N ALA A 14 -14.84 20.07 -12.27
CA ALA A 14 -15.08 19.69 -10.88
C ALA A 14 -15.08 18.16 -10.63
N SER A 15 -15.51 17.36 -11.61
CA SER A 15 -15.55 15.89 -11.51
C SER A 15 -14.15 15.28 -11.42
N GLY A 16 -13.18 15.82 -12.17
CA GLY A 16 -11.79 15.37 -12.14
C GLY A 16 -11.13 15.60 -10.77
N TYR A 17 -11.35 16.77 -10.16
CA TYR A 17 -10.85 17.07 -8.82
C TYR A 17 -11.45 16.13 -7.77
N LEU A 18 -12.75 15.84 -7.87
CA LEU A 18 -13.44 14.96 -6.93
C LEU A 18 -12.90 13.53 -7.01
N VAL A 19 -12.66 13.00 -8.22
CA VAL A 19 -12.04 11.68 -8.43
C VAL A 19 -10.63 11.62 -7.85
N ILE A 20 -9.82 12.65 -8.04
CA ILE A 20 -8.45 12.71 -7.48
C ILE A 20 -8.49 12.71 -5.95
N VAL A 21 -9.35 13.54 -5.34
CA VAL A 21 -9.47 13.63 -3.88
C VAL A 21 -9.96 12.30 -3.29
N LEU A 22 -11.00 11.70 -3.86
CA LEU A 22 -11.51 10.42 -3.39
C LEU A 22 -10.50 9.28 -3.60
N GLY A 23 -9.80 9.26 -4.74
CA GLY A 23 -8.75 8.28 -5.02
C GLY A 23 -7.60 8.39 -4.03
N PHE A 24 -7.13 9.60 -3.73
CA PHE A 24 -6.09 9.83 -2.72
C PHE A 24 -6.55 9.42 -1.32
N LEU A 25 -7.78 9.75 -0.94
CA LEU A 25 -8.35 9.37 0.35
C LEU A 25 -8.46 7.83 0.48
N ALA A 26 -8.89 7.15 -0.59
CA ALA A 26 -8.96 5.69 -0.63
C ALA A 26 -7.58 5.05 -0.47
N LEU A 27 -6.55 5.57 -1.16
CA LEU A 27 -5.18 5.10 -1.01
C LEU A 27 -4.69 5.24 0.42
N LEU A 28 -4.94 6.39 1.07
CA LEU A 28 -4.54 6.64 2.45
C LEU A 28 -5.22 5.66 3.42
N VAL A 29 -6.52 5.41 3.25
CA VAL A 29 -7.26 4.44 4.08
C VAL A 29 -6.69 3.03 3.91
N ILE A 30 -6.43 2.60 2.67
CA ILE A 30 -5.84 1.29 2.39
C ILE A 30 -4.46 1.18 3.03
N ASP A 31 -3.63 2.20 2.89
CA ASP A 31 -2.26 2.24 3.45
C ASP A 31 -2.27 2.11 4.98
N LEU A 32 -3.22 2.78 5.66
CA LEU A 32 -3.41 2.64 7.10
C LEU A 32 -3.86 1.23 7.50
N ILE A 33 -4.72 0.59 6.72
CA ILE A 33 -5.16 -0.80 6.97
C ILE A 33 -3.97 -1.76 6.81
N ILE A 34 -3.17 -1.59 5.75
CA ILE A 34 -1.96 -2.40 5.54
C ILE A 34 -0.99 -2.19 6.71
N ALA A 35 -0.70 -0.94 7.08
CA ALA A 35 0.17 -0.62 8.20
C ALA A 35 -0.31 -1.23 9.53
N LEU A 36 -1.63 -1.30 9.74
CA LEU A 36 -2.20 -1.97 10.90
C LEU A 36 -1.95 -3.49 10.87
N VAL A 37 -2.22 -4.14 9.73
CA VAL A 37 -1.98 -5.57 9.55
C VAL A 37 -0.51 -5.93 9.74
N GLU A 38 0.40 -5.13 9.18
CA GLU A 38 1.85 -5.32 9.36
C GLU A 38 2.28 -5.05 10.79
N GLY A 39 1.76 -4.00 11.43
CA GLY A 39 2.08 -3.68 12.82
C GLY A 39 1.67 -4.81 13.77
N VAL A 40 0.48 -5.39 13.55
CA VAL A 40 0.02 -6.60 14.27
C VAL A 40 0.93 -7.78 13.96
N SER A 41 1.25 -8.03 12.69
CA SER A 41 2.11 -9.14 12.27
C SER A 41 3.50 -9.08 12.92
N LEU A 42 4.15 -7.92 12.90
CA LEU A 42 5.44 -7.69 13.54
C LEU A 42 5.38 -7.87 15.07
N THR A 43 4.26 -7.50 15.68
CA THR A 43 4.02 -7.71 17.11
C THR A 43 3.88 -9.21 17.43
N LEU A 44 3.13 -9.96 16.62
CA LEU A 44 2.97 -11.40 16.75
C LEU A 44 4.30 -12.15 16.53
N LEU A 45 5.13 -11.66 15.61
CA LEU A 45 6.49 -12.15 15.37
C LEU A 45 7.50 -11.74 16.46
N LYS A 46 7.04 -11.07 17.52
CA LYS A 46 7.86 -10.60 18.66
C LYS A 46 9.01 -9.69 18.22
N TRP A 47 8.80 -8.88 17.18
CA TRP A 47 9.84 -7.97 16.70
C TRP A 47 10.06 -6.81 17.68
N TYR A 48 8.98 -6.09 18.03
CA TYR A 48 8.88 -5.01 19.01
C TYR A 48 7.45 -4.94 19.61
N PRO A 49 7.24 -4.15 20.69
CA PRO A 49 5.90 -3.87 21.22
C PRO A 49 5.00 -3.21 20.18
N PHE A 50 3.68 -3.42 20.32
CA PHE A 50 2.68 -2.98 19.35
C PHE A 50 2.80 -1.54 18.88
N ARG A 51 2.99 -0.58 19.79
CA ARG A 51 3.09 0.85 19.43
C ARG A 51 4.28 1.13 18.51
N THR A 52 5.43 0.53 18.79
CA THR A 52 6.65 0.70 17.97
C THR A 52 6.49 -0.04 16.64
N SER A 53 5.98 -1.26 16.65
CA SER A 53 5.69 -2.03 15.43
C SER A 53 4.72 -1.27 14.51
N LEU A 54 3.64 -0.71 15.06
CA LEU A 54 2.66 0.07 14.30
C LEU A 54 3.28 1.36 13.72
N LEU A 55 4.06 2.10 14.51
CA LEU A 55 4.74 3.31 14.02
C LEU A 55 5.69 2.98 12.86
N VAL A 56 6.48 1.92 13.00
CA VAL A 56 7.42 1.49 11.97
C VAL A 56 6.66 1.01 10.73
N SER A 57 5.58 0.24 10.88
CA SER A 57 4.72 -0.16 9.77
C SER A 57 4.08 1.02 9.04
N ILE A 58 3.60 2.05 9.75
CA ILE A 58 3.09 3.28 9.12
C ILE A 58 4.20 3.96 8.31
N ILE A 59 5.40 4.10 8.87
CA ILE A 59 6.53 4.71 8.16
C ILE A 59 6.90 3.90 6.92
N MET A 60 6.97 2.57 7.04
CA MET A 60 7.31 1.68 5.93
C MET A 60 6.29 1.77 4.79
N ASN A 61 4.99 1.75 5.11
CA ASN A 61 3.92 1.82 4.14
C ASN A 61 3.82 3.18 3.44
N ILE A 62 3.98 4.29 4.18
CA ILE A 62 4.02 5.62 3.56
C ILE A 62 5.20 5.72 2.58
N ILE A 63 6.39 5.27 2.98
CA ILE A 63 7.59 5.32 2.14
C ILE A 63 7.43 4.40 0.92
N SER A 64 6.99 3.16 1.11
CA SER A 64 6.78 2.20 0.02
C SER A 64 5.67 2.67 -0.92
N GLY A 65 4.60 3.27 -0.41
CA GLY A 65 3.51 3.87 -1.17
C GLY A 65 3.97 5.02 -2.06
N ILE A 66 4.80 5.94 -1.53
CA ILE A 66 5.39 7.02 -2.33
C ILE A 66 6.26 6.45 -3.45
N ILE A 67 7.15 5.50 -3.12
CA ILE A 67 8.07 4.91 -4.10
C ILE A 67 7.31 4.11 -5.15
N ASN A 68 6.29 3.34 -4.76
CA ASN A 68 5.44 2.58 -5.67
C ASN A 68 4.59 3.50 -6.55
N GLY A 69 4.13 4.64 -6.04
CA GLY A 69 3.47 5.67 -6.82
C GLY A 69 4.38 6.27 -7.90
N VAL A 70 5.62 6.60 -7.56
CA VAL A 70 6.63 7.04 -8.52
C VAL A 70 6.93 5.94 -9.54
N LEU A 71 7.12 4.70 -9.08
CA LEU A 71 7.37 3.55 -9.96
C LEU A 71 6.20 3.32 -10.93
N LEU A 72 4.96 3.49 -10.47
CA LEU A 72 3.76 3.35 -11.29
C LEU A 72 3.76 4.38 -12.42
N ILE A 73 4.17 5.63 -12.15
CA ILE A 73 4.30 6.68 -13.17
C ILE A 73 5.41 6.34 -14.18
N LEU A 74 6.53 5.77 -13.72
CA LEU A 74 7.65 5.41 -14.60
C LEU A 74 7.35 4.17 -15.47
N LEU A 75 6.61 3.19 -14.93
CA LEU A 75 6.31 1.91 -15.58
C LEU A 75 4.89 1.83 -16.15
N GLN A 76 4.23 2.97 -16.43
CA GLN A 76 2.86 2.99 -16.99
C GLN A 76 2.71 2.14 -18.26
N LYS A 77 3.78 2.00 -19.05
CA LYS A 77 3.79 1.23 -20.30
C LYS A 77 4.07 -0.27 -20.12
N ALA A 78 4.41 -0.72 -18.91
CA ALA A 78 4.75 -2.11 -18.60
C ALA A 78 4.11 -2.58 -17.28
N PRO A 79 2.76 -2.65 -17.20
CA PRO A 79 2.04 -2.92 -15.95
C PRO A 79 2.35 -4.31 -15.36
N VAL A 80 2.69 -5.29 -16.20
CA VAL A 80 3.05 -6.65 -15.76
C VAL A 80 4.38 -6.67 -15.01
N ILE A 81 5.32 -5.79 -15.36
CA ILE A 81 6.64 -5.69 -14.69
C ILE A 81 6.54 -4.90 -13.39
N TRP A 82 5.59 -3.95 -13.32
CA TRP A 82 5.40 -3.11 -12.15
C TRP A 82 5.08 -3.91 -10.88
N LEU A 83 4.24 -4.94 -10.97
CA LEU A 83 3.82 -5.74 -9.81
C LEU A 83 4.99 -6.46 -9.10
N PRO A 84 5.82 -7.29 -9.77
CA PRO A 84 6.96 -7.92 -9.11
C PRO A 84 8.02 -6.90 -8.65
N CYS A 85 8.23 -5.81 -9.39
CA CYS A 85 9.17 -4.76 -8.98
C CYS A 85 8.72 -4.02 -7.72
N SER A 86 7.44 -3.64 -7.64
CA SER A 86 6.88 -2.96 -6.46
C SER A 86 6.97 -3.84 -5.21
N PHE A 87 6.68 -5.13 -5.34
CA PHE A 87 6.81 -6.10 -4.25
C PHE A 87 8.26 -6.22 -3.74
N LEU A 88 9.22 -6.41 -4.66
CA LEU A 88 10.64 -6.51 -4.29
C LEU A 88 11.15 -5.23 -3.63
N ILE A 89 10.77 -4.07 -4.16
CA ILE A 89 11.14 -2.78 -3.59
C ILE A 89 10.55 -2.61 -2.19
N SER A 90 9.29 -3.01 -1.97
CA SER A 90 8.66 -2.97 -0.63
C SER A 90 9.46 -3.79 0.38
N ILE A 91 9.80 -5.05 0.06
CA ILE A 91 10.59 -5.91 0.94
C ILE A 91 11.96 -5.30 1.25
N LEU A 92 12.64 -4.76 0.25
CA LEU A 92 13.95 -4.13 0.43
C LEU A 92 13.87 -2.90 1.34
N LEU A 93 12.86 -2.04 1.14
CA LEU A 93 12.62 -0.87 1.96
C LEU A 93 12.27 -1.23 3.40
N GLU A 94 11.34 -2.16 3.60
CA GLU A 94 10.96 -2.61 4.94
C GLU A 94 12.14 -3.25 5.67
N THR A 95 12.90 -4.10 5.00
CA THR A 95 14.11 -4.70 5.57
C THR A 95 15.12 -3.61 5.96
N PHE A 96 15.31 -2.61 5.11
CA PHE A 96 16.22 -1.49 5.36
C PHE A 96 15.76 -0.65 6.58
N ILE A 97 14.48 -0.26 6.61
CA ILE A 97 13.89 0.53 7.69
C ILE A 97 13.94 -0.26 9.01
N MET A 98 13.50 -1.52 9.03
CA MET A 98 13.56 -2.36 10.22
C MET A 98 15.00 -2.54 10.73
N THR A 99 15.97 -2.67 9.83
CA THR A 99 17.39 -2.77 10.19
C THR A 99 17.95 -1.45 10.70
N PHE A 100 17.44 -0.31 10.24
CA PHE A 100 17.77 1.00 10.82
C PHE A 100 17.33 1.09 12.29
N PHE A 101 16.14 0.56 12.63
CA PHE A 101 15.64 0.50 14.01
C PHE A 101 16.29 -0.59 14.87
N LYS A 102 16.68 -1.74 14.27
CA LYS A 102 17.29 -2.88 14.97
C LYS A 102 18.44 -3.48 14.16
N ARG A 103 19.63 -2.89 14.31
CA ARG A 103 20.82 -3.16 13.46
C ARG A 103 21.35 -4.58 13.54
N ASP A 104 21.26 -5.26 14.67
CA ASP A 104 21.94 -6.55 14.89
C ASP A 104 21.16 -7.78 14.40
N ALA A 105 20.13 -7.58 13.58
CA ALA A 105 19.18 -8.64 13.23
C ALA A 105 18.78 -8.68 11.75
N LEU A 106 19.67 -8.28 10.82
CA LEU A 106 19.34 -8.17 9.37
C LEU A 106 18.64 -9.42 8.80
N ARG A 107 19.16 -10.64 9.06
CA ARG A 107 18.51 -11.89 8.62
C ARG A 107 17.09 -12.06 9.18
N LYS A 108 16.90 -11.74 10.46
CA LYS A 108 15.59 -11.87 11.13
C LYS A 108 14.63 -10.78 10.65
N ASN A 109 15.12 -9.54 10.50
CA ASN A 109 14.33 -8.42 9.98
C ASN A 109 13.88 -8.67 8.54
N SER A 110 14.75 -9.24 7.69
CA SER A 110 14.38 -9.60 6.32
C SER A 110 13.28 -10.67 6.28
N LEU A 111 13.38 -11.70 7.14
CA LEU A 111 12.35 -12.73 7.25
C LEU A 111 11.03 -12.16 7.79
N TYR A 112 11.08 -11.26 8.77
CA TYR A 112 9.89 -10.62 9.31
C TYR A 112 9.24 -9.64 8.34
N ALA A 113 10.02 -8.85 7.61
CA ALA A 113 9.54 -8.00 6.53
C ALA A 113 8.84 -8.84 5.47
N LEU A 114 9.47 -9.91 4.99
CA LEU A 114 8.87 -10.81 4.01
C LEU A 114 7.54 -11.41 4.51
N ILE A 115 7.47 -11.87 5.76
CA ILE A 115 6.24 -12.43 6.33
C ILE A 115 5.16 -11.35 6.48
N ALA A 116 5.48 -10.17 7.02
CA ALA A 116 4.52 -9.09 7.19
C ALA A 116 3.93 -8.66 5.84
N ASN A 117 4.80 -8.46 4.84
CA ASN A 117 4.40 -8.09 3.49
C ASN A 117 3.55 -9.18 2.83
N LEU A 118 3.93 -10.46 2.99
CA LEU A 118 3.15 -11.59 2.47
C LEU A 118 1.76 -11.67 3.12
N ILE A 119 1.65 -11.44 4.44
CA ILE A 119 0.38 -11.41 5.15
C ILE A 119 -0.51 -10.28 4.60
N SER A 120 0.03 -9.07 4.47
CA SER A 120 -0.68 -7.94 3.85
C SER A 120 -1.14 -8.24 2.43
N TYR A 121 -0.26 -8.85 1.63
CA TYR A 121 -0.57 -9.21 0.25
C TYR A 121 -1.70 -10.25 0.16
N VAL A 122 -1.63 -11.31 0.97
CA VAL A 122 -2.62 -12.40 0.98
C VAL A 122 -3.96 -11.95 1.58
N LEU A 123 -3.95 -11.14 2.64
CA LEU A 123 -5.18 -10.74 3.33
C LEU A 123 -5.90 -9.57 2.66
N LEU A 124 -5.17 -8.64 2.03
CA LEU A 124 -5.74 -7.38 1.53
C LEU A 124 -5.66 -7.27 0.02
N ILE A 125 -4.48 -7.46 -0.57
CA ILE A 125 -4.26 -7.16 -2.00
C ILE A 125 -4.89 -8.24 -2.89
N LEU A 126 -4.66 -9.51 -2.58
CA LEU A 126 -5.13 -10.64 -3.40
C LEU A 126 -6.67 -10.75 -3.43
N PRO A 127 -7.39 -10.64 -2.30
CA PRO A 127 -8.85 -10.62 -2.31
C PRO A 127 -9.41 -9.40 -3.03
N ALA A 128 -8.83 -8.21 -2.81
CA ALA A 128 -9.24 -6.99 -3.50
C ALA A 128 -9.09 -7.13 -5.02
N TYR A 129 -7.99 -7.72 -5.50
CA TYR A 129 -7.80 -8.00 -6.92
C TYR A 129 -8.82 -9.02 -7.44
N TYR A 130 -9.04 -10.13 -6.73
CA TYR A 130 -9.96 -11.18 -7.17
C TYR A 130 -11.42 -10.72 -7.24
N PHE A 131 -11.89 -9.96 -6.23
CA PHE A 131 -13.25 -9.45 -6.21
C PHE A 131 -13.43 -8.23 -7.11
N GLY A 132 -12.42 -7.36 -7.23
CA GLY A 132 -12.48 -6.17 -8.08
C GLY A 132 -12.50 -6.48 -9.59
N VAL A 133 -11.93 -7.61 -10.02
CA VAL A 133 -12.00 -8.06 -11.43
C VAL A 133 -13.39 -8.61 -11.79
N LYS A 134 -14.21 -8.99 -10.80
CA LYS A 134 -15.53 -9.61 -11.01
C LYS A 134 -16.72 -8.66 -10.88
N THR A 135 -16.47 -7.40 -10.53
CA THR A 135 -17.46 -6.31 -10.44
C THR A 135 -17.28 -5.34 -11.58
#